data_AF-A0A5E4JZ89-F1
#
_entry.id   AF-A0A5E4JZ89-F1
#
_cell.length_a   1.000
_cell.length_b   1.000
_cell.length_c   1.000
_cell.angle_alpha   90.00
_cell.angle_beta   90.00
_cell.angle_gamma   90.00
#
_symmetry.space_group_name_H-M   'P 1'
#
loop_
_entity.id
_entity.type
_entity.pdbx_description
1 polymer ?
#
loop_
_entity_poly.entity_id
_entity_poly.type
_entity_poly.pdbx_seq_one_letter_code
_entity_poly.pdbx_strand_id
1 'polypeptide(L)'
;MKKGLISFVLLTSVLSIFLLSVILAAAPASGKCAIVPRASCLSTNILMGVSDATNAHGEFPDTGLYPYVLCCAFGTGNTTCSDTNTLLKLSSTTNAHAEIPTGTNYNTNICYEDLQCIGVQNACPADHALEVASLVSSTNSHIGNFSDYSTKICCSSPLYAGCTITNATWNLQNAIAGQRVYLRVNGTGACVGKTITFKVFRTDGDSNSIQIQPVNISFSGVSAIGLWTAEWQKGVFGGNTNYYFNVSLAKNPLVSKKSDSPDLSVAKQSADFCGNINLCSDYKNQLDCQSDACQAAASSSLPEVNCNDPSNVCGCTWDKGSGSCKFGWNTITDCGSVATGGCKYGCTLCHNQTSGVTYCGIGSSCSPNIAATNSNGTCDFGIDGCSSSDCKEGEQDSCATGTYCSAGKCSSVEGPPLTLGSCKIVEKIEKTCDQEPVGYKIINWTGIWTNETTDTQITTLAACGGDSGCEKCITGGESTVPCPAQVQLPFFDYLELIISVVVIALIYISLVFRKKLKKKK
;
A
#
# COMPACT_ATOMS: atom_id res chain seq x y z
N MET A 1 -50.48 39.45 -2.56
CA MET A 1 -49.15 38.91 -2.93
C MET A 1 -48.22 38.61 -1.75
N LYS A 2 -48.23 39.36 -0.63
CA LYS A 2 -47.30 39.12 0.50
C LYS A 2 -47.48 37.79 1.28
N LYS A 3 -48.71 37.22 1.35
CA LYS A 3 -48.95 35.95 2.06
C LYS A 3 -48.46 34.70 1.30
N GLY A 4 -48.43 34.75 -0.03
CA GLY A 4 -47.96 33.62 -0.86
C GLY A 4 -46.44 33.44 -0.81
N LEU A 5 -45.69 34.55 -0.72
CA LEU A 5 -44.23 34.50 -0.66
C LEU A 5 -43.71 33.90 0.65
N ILE A 6 -44.36 34.20 1.79
CA ILE A 6 -43.99 33.65 3.10
C ILE A 6 -44.24 32.14 3.15
N SER A 7 -45.36 31.68 2.59
CA SER A 7 -45.68 30.24 2.54
C SER A 7 -44.73 29.46 1.62
N PHE A 8 -44.29 30.07 0.51
CA PHE A 8 -43.33 29.45 -0.40
C PHE A 8 -41.94 29.36 0.24
N VAL A 9 -41.47 30.42 0.92
CA VAL A 9 -40.17 30.43 1.60
C VAL A 9 -40.12 29.41 2.73
N LEU A 10 -41.19 29.28 3.54
CA LEU A 10 -41.29 28.27 4.60
C LEU A 10 -41.32 26.84 4.06
N LEU A 11 -42.01 26.59 2.94
CA LEU A 11 -42.02 25.27 2.32
C LEU A 11 -40.64 24.91 1.76
N THR A 12 -39.96 25.87 1.11
CA THR A 12 -38.60 25.64 0.59
C THR A 12 -37.56 25.47 1.69
N SER A 13 -37.68 26.16 2.83
CA SER A 13 -36.74 26.00 3.93
C SER A 13 -36.93 24.66 4.65
N VAL A 14 -38.17 24.23 4.88
CA VAL A 14 -38.46 22.91 5.46
C VAL A 14 -37.99 21.79 4.53
N LEU A 15 -38.22 21.92 3.22
CA LEU A 15 -37.75 20.94 2.24
C LEU A 15 -36.21 20.91 2.14
N SER A 16 -35.55 22.07 2.21
CA SER A 16 -34.09 22.16 2.22
C SER A 16 -33.48 21.54 3.47
N ILE A 17 -34.07 21.78 4.65
CA ILE A 17 -33.64 21.15 5.91
C ILE A 17 -33.83 19.62 5.86
N PHE A 18 -34.93 19.14 5.29
CA PHE A 18 -35.17 17.70 5.10
C PHE A 18 -34.21 17.07 4.08
N LEU A 19 -33.88 17.77 3.00
CA LEU A 19 -32.87 17.34 2.03
C LEU A 19 -31.47 17.31 2.65
N LEU A 20 -31.14 18.29 3.50
CA LEU A 20 -29.83 18.37 4.16
C LEU A 20 -29.67 17.28 5.24
N SER A 21 -30.73 16.93 5.97
CA SER A 21 -30.68 15.87 6.98
C SER A 21 -30.56 14.46 6.39
N VAL A 22 -31.11 14.22 5.18
CA VAL A 22 -30.95 12.94 4.47
C VAL A 22 -29.54 12.77 3.89
N ILE A 23 -28.85 13.87 3.57
CA ILE A 23 -27.47 13.82 3.02
C ILE A 23 -26.41 13.59 4.12
N LEU A 24 -26.74 13.83 5.39
CA LEU A 24 -25.81 13.71 6.52
C LEU A 24 -25.85 12.36 7.25
N ALA A 25 -26.43 11.31 6.65
CA ALA A 25 -26.24 9.95 7.14
C ALA A 25 -24.75 9.57 7.01
N ALA A 26 -23.99 9.90 8.04
CA ALA A 26 -22.55 9.71 8.08
C ALA A 26 -22.25 8.23 7.90
N ALA A 27 -21.34 7.94 6.97
CA ALA A 27 -20.72 6.62 6.86
C ALA A 27 -20.21 6.17 8.24
N PRO A 28 -20.23 4.87 8.55
CA PRO A 28 -19.73 4.37 9.83
C PRO A 28 -18.32 4.90 10.07
N ALA A 29 -18.05 5.30 11.33
CA ALA A 29 -16.74 5.76 11.71
C ALA A 29 -15.69 4.70 11.37
N SER A 30 -14.54 5.15 10.86
CA SER A 30 -13.24 4.49 10.88
C SER A 30 -13.19 3.12 11.56
N GLY A 31 -13.09 2.03 10.78
CA GLY A 31 -12.92 0.69 11.33
C GLY A 31 -14.16 0.07 11.97
N LYS A 32 -15.34 0.69 11.88
CA LYS A 32 -16.58 0.06 12.34
C LYS A 32 -17.34 -0.54 11.17
N CYS A 33 -18.07 -1.59 11.49
CA CYS A 33 -19.13 -2.13 10.65
C CYS A 33 -20.47 -1.66 11.20
N ALA A 34 -21.42 -1.33 10.32
CA ALA A 34 -22.77 -0.96 10.72
C ALA A 34 -23.77 -1.25 9.60
N ILE A 35 -25.03 -1.46 9.97
CA ILE A 35 -26.12 -1.48 9.00
C ILE A 35 -26.53 -0.04 8.70
N VAL A 36 -26.37 0.39 7.45
CA VAL A 36 -26.64 1.76 7.00
C VAL A 36 -27.49 1.75 5.73
N PRO A 37 -28.16 2.85 5.38
CA PRO A 37 -28.78 2.98 4.07
C PRO A 37 -27.74 2.71 2.97
N ARG A 38 -28.12 1.96 1.92
CA ARG A 38 -27.22 1.54 0.83
C ARG A 38 -26.48 2.73 0.20
N ALA A 39 -27.14 3.87 0.07
CA ALA A 39 -26.57 5.10 -0.49
C ALA A 39 -25.47 5.75 0.38
N SER A 40 -25.39 5.40 1.67
CA SER A 40 -24.38 5.91 2.61
C SER A 40 -23.10 5.07 2.66
N CYS A 41 -23.08 3.93 1.96
CA CYS A 41 -21.93 3.03 1.88
C CYS A 41 -21.28 3.10 0.49
N LEU A 42 -19.96 3.17 0.44
CA LEU A 42 -19.23 2.99 -0.82
C LEU A 42 -19.46 1.56 -1.32
N SER A 43 -19.59 1.37 -2.64
CA SER A 43 -19.88 0.05 -3.21
C SER A 43 -18.82 -1.00 -2.86
N THR A 44 -17.55 -0.59 -2.71
CA THR A 44 -16.44 -1.45 -2.26
C THR A 44 -16.53 -1.84 -0.77
N ASN A 45 -17.39 -1.20 0.01
CA ASN A 45 -17.48 -1.42 1.46
C ASN A 45 -18.74 -2.20 1.85
N ILE A 46 -19.54 -2.63 0.87
CA ILE A 46 -20.78 -3.37 1.07
C ILE A 46 -20.45 -4.86 1.25
N LEU A 47 -20.74 -5.41 2.42
CA LEU A 47 -20.54 -6.83 2.70
C LEU A 47 -21.74 -7.65 2.24
N MET A 48 -22.94 -7.11 2.47
CA MET A 48 -24.20 -7.73 2.09
C MET A 48 -25.35 -6.71 2.11
N GLY A 49 -26.41 -7.00 1.36
CA GLY A 49 -27.67 -6.27 1.49
C GLY A 49 -28.51 -6.80 2.66
N VAL A 50 -29.22 -5.91 3.34
CA VAL A 50 -30.14 -6.28 4.43
C VAL A 50 -31.46 -5.52 4.28
N SER A 51 -32.60 -6.20 4.46
CA SER A 51 -33.91 -5.65 4.13
C SER A 51 -34.34 -4.45 4.98
N ASP A 52 -33.80 -4.35 6.21
CA ASP A 52 -34.09 -3.31 7.19
C ASP A 52 -32.86 -3.12 8.12
N ALA A 53 -32.88 -2.13 9.00
CA ALA A 53 -31.82 -1.90 10.00
C ALA A 53 -31.82 -2.92 11.14
N THR A 54 -32.97 -3.57 11.39
CA THR A 54 -33.17 -4.62 12.39
C THR A 54 -34.20 -5.62 11.87
N ASN A 55 -34.24 -6.82 12.44
CA ASN A 55 -35.18 -7.86 12.02
C ASN A 55 -35.13 -8.15 10.51
N ALA A 56 -33.95 -8.07 9.93
CA ALA A 56 -33.74 -8.05 8.50
C ALA A 56 -33.44 -9.42 7.92
N HIS A 57 -33.82 -9.61 6.66
CA HIS A 57 -33.35 -10.69 5.82
C HIS A 57 -32.09 -10.25 5.07
N GLY A 58 -31.23 -11.20 4.71
CA GLY A 58 -29.98 -10.96 4.00
C GLY A 58 -30.06 -11.24 2.49
N GLU A 59 -29.20 -10.57 1.74
CA GLU A 59 -28.92 -10.86 0.33
C GLU A 59 -27.44 -10.62 -0.01
N PHE A 60 -27.00 -11.15 -1.15
CA PHE A 60 -25.66 -10.89 -1.67
C PHE A 60 -25.41 -9.39 -1.91
N PRO A 61 -24.16 -8.90 -1.77
CA PRO A 61 -23.83 -7.48 -1.90
C PRO A 61 -24.27 -6.89 -3.24
N ASP A 62 -24.13 -7.67 -4.32
CA ASP A 62 -24.41 -7.27 -5.70
C ASP A 62 -25.87 -7.39 -6.13
N THR A 63 -26.74 -8.00 -5.32
CA THR A 63 -28.17 -8.20 -5.66
C THR A 63 -28.91 -6.86 -5.75
N GLY A 64 -28.63 -5.94 -4.84
CA GLY A 64 -29.12 -4.57 -4.91
C GLY A 64 -30.63 -4.36 -4.66
N LEU A 65 -31.36 -5.35 -4.11
CA LEU A 65 -32.81 -5.23 -3.88
C LEU A 65 -33.13 -4.49 -2.58
N TYR A 66 -32.25 -4.59 -1.59
CA TYR A 66 -32.51 -4.05 -0.26
C TYR A 66 -32.00 -2.62 -0.05
N PRO A 67 -32.78 -1.79 0.69
CA PRO A 67 -32.45 -0.38 0.90
C PRO A 67 -31.33 -0.16 1.92
N TYR A 68 -31.01 -1.18 2.73
CA TYR A 68 -29.91 -1.15 3.69
C TYR A 68 -28.82 -2.14 3.30
N VAL A 69 -27.62 -1.91 3.82
CA VAL A 69 -26.45 -2.76 3.66
C VAL A 69 -25.69 -2.86 4.96
N LEU A 70 -25.06 -4.01 5.20
CA LEU A 70 -23.98 -4.11 6.17
C LEU A 70 -22.71 -3.54 5.54
N CYS A 71 -22.23 -2.42 6.08
CA CYS A 71 -21.11 -1.66 5.56
C CYS A 71 -19.94 -1.69 6.53
N CYS A 72 -18.73 -2.00 6.06
CA CYS A 72 -17.50 -1.90 6.85
C CYS A 72 -16.51 -0.94 6.20
N ALA A 73 -16.06 0.07 6.94
CA ALA A 73 -15.20 1.12 6.40
C ALA A 73 -13.70 0.75 6.44
N PHE A 74 -13.33 -0.45 6.00
CA PHE A 74 -11.94 -0.90 5.87
C PHE A 74 -11.81 -2.00 4.80
N GLY A 75 -10.59 -2.23 4.33
CA GLY A 75 -10.30 -3.24 3.30
C GLY A 75 -10.41 -2.71 1.87
N THR A 76 -10.41 -3.62 0.90
CA THR A 76 -10.48 -3.38 -0.54
C THR A 76 -11.85 -3.66 -1.16
N GLY A 77 -12.73 -4.33 -0.42
CA GLY A 77 -14.03 -4.81 -0.89
C GLY A 77 -14.03 -6.24 -1.44
N ASN A 78 -13.00 -7.03 -1.14
CA ASN A 78 -12.92 -8.41 -1.60
C ASN A 78 -13.93 -9.29 -0.85
N THR A 79 -14.93 -9.82 -1.56
CA THR A 79 -15.96 -10.71 -1.02
C THR A 79 -15.73 -12.19 -1.38
N THR A 80 -14.56 -12.52 -1.92
CA THR A 80 -14.22 -13.90 -2.31
C THR A 80 -14.10 -14.78 -1.08
N CYS A 81 -14.82 -15.89 -1.07
CA CYS A 81 -14.80 -16.84 0.04
C CYS A 81 -13.57 -17.74 0.03
N SER A 82 -13.04 -17.93 1.23
CA SER A 82 -12.05 -18.92 1.64
C SER A 82 -12.57 -19.66 2.88
N ASP A 83 -11.88 -20.70 3.31
CA ASP A 83 -12.28 -21.47 4.50
C ASP A 83 -12.22 -20.64 5.80
N THR A 84 -11.47 -19.54 5.80
CA THR A 84 -11.20 -18.76 7.02
C THR A 84 -11.91 -17.41 7.08
N ASN A 85 -12.48 -16.91 5.98
CA ASN A 85 -13.03 -15.55 5.90
C ASN A 85 -14.56 -15.47 5.83
N THR A 86 -15.25 -16.51 6.27
CA THR A 86 -16.72 -16.52 6.33
C THR A 86 -17.20 -15.61 7.45
N LEU A 87 -17.95 -14.57 7.10
CA LEU A 87 -18.59 -13.63 8.02
C LEU A 87 -19.87 -14.18 8.65
N LEU A 88 -20.71 -14.79 7.83
CA LEU A 88 -21.96 -15.47 8.18
C LEU A 88 -22.43 -16.30 6.99
N LYS A 89 -23.44 -17.15 7.18
CA LYS A 89 -24.02 -17.93 6.10
C LYS A 89 -25.50 -17.62 5.92
N LEU A 90 -25.97 -17.62 4.69
CA LEU A 90 -27.35 -17.32 4.30
C LEU A 90 -28.07 -18.56 3.77
N SER A 91 -29.36 -18.69 4.09
CA SER A 91 -30.21 -19.78 3.59
C SER A 91 -30.41 -19.76 2.07
N SER A 92 -30.23 -18.60 1.42
CA SER A 92 -30.40 -18.34 -0.01
C SER A 92 -29.60 -17.09 -0.42
N THR A 93 -29.56 -16.74 -1.71
CA THR A 93 -28.83 -15.55 -2.21
C THR A 93 -29.57 -14.22 -1.99
N THR A 94 -30.87 -14.27 -1.73
CA THR A 94 -31.72 -13.13 -1.34
C THR A 94 -32.85 -13.64 -0.45
N ASN A 95 -33.51 -12.74 0.27
CA ASN A 95 -34.59 -13.06 1.21
C ASN A 95 -34.21 -14.16 2.19
N ALA A 96 -32.96 -14.15 2.62
CA ALA A 96 -32.37 -15.24 3.37
C ALA A 96 -32.36 -14.97 4.86
N HIS A 97 -32.53 -16.04 5.63
CA HIS A 97 -32.14 -16.04 7.04
C HIS A 97 -30.64 -16.29 7.14
N ALA A 98 -30.06 -15.91 8.28
CA ALA A 98 -28.64 -16.05 8.55
C ALA A 98 -28.34 -17.11 9.62
N GLU A 99 -27.12 -17.64 9.57
CA GLU A 99 -26.51 -18.39 10.66
C GLU A 99 -25.05 -17.95 10.86
N ILE A 100 -24.53 -18.26 12.05
CA ILE A 100 -23.15 -17.95 12.43
C ILE A 100 -22.13 -18.64 11.51
N PRO A 101 -20.88 -18.14 11.38
CA PRO A 101 -19.85 -18.70 10.50
C PRO A 101 -19.60 -20.21 10.63
N THR A 102 -19.68 -20.72 11.86
CA THR A 102 -19.44 -22.14 12.17
C THR A 102 -20.68 -23.02 11.97
N GLY A 103 -21.81 -22.43 11.60
CA GLY A 103 -23.04 -23.16 11.26
C GLY A 103 -22.85 -24.05 10.03
N THR A 104 -23.69 -25.08 9.92
CA THR A 104 -23.64 -26.07 8.83
C THR A 104 -24.99 -26.28 8.14
N ASN A 105 -26.02 -25.50 8.50
CA ASN A 105 -27.35 -25.67 7.88
C ASN A 105 -27.42 -24.98 6.52
N TYR A 106 -26.61 -23.94 6.32
CA TYR A 106 -26.61 -23.10 5.13
C TYR A 106 -25.27 -23.21 4.40
N ASN A 107 -25.34 -23.27 3.07
CA ASN A 107 -24.17 -23.40 2.20
C ASN A 107 -23.79 -22.08 1.50
N THR A 108 -24.55 -21.01 1.71
CA THR A 108 -24.33 -19.73 1.05
C THR A 108 -23.48 -18.82 1.93
N ASN A 109 -22.17 -18.83 1.75
CA ASN A 109 -21.26 -18.04 2.57
C ASN A 109 -21.28 -16.56 2.15
N ILE A 110 -21.29 -15.65 3.14
CA ILE A 110 -20.93 -14.25 2.97
C ILE A 110 -19.52 -14.11 3.52
N CYS A 111 -18.60 -13.60 2.71
CA CYS A 111 -17.19 -13.48 3.06
C CYS A 111 -16.70 -12.06 2.82
N TYR A 112 -15.67 -11.65 3.57
CA TYR A 112 -15.07 -10.33 3.41
C TYR A 112 -13.61 -10.32 3.83
N GLU A 113 -12.73 -9.95 2.91
CA GLU A 113 -11.30 -9.75 3.13
C GLU A 113 -10.65 -10.93 3.87
N ASP A 114 -9.88 -10.63 4.91
CA ASP A 114 -9.21 -11.55 5.82
C ASP A 114 -9.95 -11.67 7.16
N LEU A 115 -11.25 -11.32 7.21
CA LEU A 115 -12.02 -11.35 8.44
C LEU A 115 -12.20 -12.77 8.96
N GLN A 116 -11.62 -13.09 10.11
CA GLN A 116 -11.91 -14.33 10.83
C GLN A 116 -13.06 -14.06 11.80
N CYS A 117 -14.22 -14.66 11.57
CA CYS A 117 -15.44 -14.33 12.32
C CYS A 117 -15.97 -15.52 13.14
N ILE A 118 -16.55 -15.19 14.29
CA ILE A 118 -17.20 -16.13 15.19
C ILE A 118 -18.57 -15.62 15.62
N GLY A 119 -19.46 -16.55 15.97
CA GLY A 119 -20.73 -16.24 16.63
C GLY A 119 -20.62 -16.46 18.14
N VAL A 120 -20.84 -15.42 18.95
CA VAL A 120 -20.77 -15.47 20.42
C VAL A 120 -22.01 -14.86 21.07
N GLN A 121 -22.21 -15.07 22.38
CA GLN A 121 -23.32 -14.43 23.11
C GLN A 121 -22.85 -13.14 23.78
N ASN A 122 -23.71 -12.11 23.71
CA ASN A 122 -23.66 -10.82 24.39
C ASN A 122 -22.55 -9.84 23.96
N ALA A 123 -21.29 -10.25 23.90
CA ALA A 123 -20.17 -9.34 23.62
C ALA A 123 -19.02 -10.02 22.87
N CYS A 124 -18.26 -9.22 22.12
CA CYS A 124 -17.08 -9.71 21.41
C CYS A 124 -15.89 -9.94 22.35
N PRO A 125 -15.16 -11.06 22.21
CA PRO A 125 -13.94 -11.28 22.96
C PRO A 125 -12.78 -10.42 22.42
N ALA A 126 -11.71 -10.26 23.20
CA ALA A 126 -10.60 -9.36 22.89
C ALA A 126 -9.84 -9.74 21.60
N ASP A 127 -9.77 -11.03 21.28
CA ASP A 127 -9.17 -11.57 20.08
C ASP A 127 -10.05 -11.41 18.83
N HIS A 128 -11.34 -11.10 18.99
CA HIS A 128 -12.31 -10.83 17.91
C HIS A 128 -13.08 -9.53 18.17
N ALA A 129 -12.35 -8.45 18.48
CA ALA A 129 -12.93 -7.20 18.95
C ALA A 129 -13.74 -6.41 17.88
N LEU A 130 -13.77 -6.83 16.61
CA LEU A 130 -14.56 -6.15 15.58
C LEU A 130 -16.05 -6.54 15.73
N GLU A 131 -16.85 -5.57 16.12
CA GLU A 131 -18.30 -5.66 16.19
C GLU A 131 -18.91 -5.51 14.79
N VAL A 132 -19.52 -6.59 14.25
CA VAL A 132 -20.04 -6.55 12.87
C VAL A 132 -21.55 -6.45 12.79
N ALA A 133 -22.25 -7.44 13.34
CA ALA A 133 -23.71 -7.52 13.31
C ALA A 133 -24.21 -8.34 14.50
N SER A 134 -25.53 -8.44 14.66
CA SER A 134 -26.13 -9.41 15.59
C SER A 134 -27.24 -10.23 14.94
N LEU A 135 -27.50 -11.40 15.51
CA LEU A 135 -28.50 -12.37 15.10
C LEU A 135 -29.43 -12.70 16.27
N VAL A 136 -30.72 -12.93 16.00
CA VAL A 136 -31.71 -13.39 16.99
C VAL A 136 -31.30 -14.71 17.68
N SER A 137 -30.59 -15.57 16.95
CA SER A 137 -30.21 -16.95 17.28
C SER A 137 -28.98 -17.36 16.47
N SER A 138 -28.37 -18.51 16.76
CA SER A 138 -27.19 -19.00 16.02
C SER A 138 -27.49 -19.48 14.60
N THR A 139 -28.74 -19.81 14.28
CA THR A 139 -29.19 -20.25 12.95
C THR A 139 -30.64 -19.84 12.72
N ASN A 140 -31.10 -19.89 11.47
CA ASN A 140 -32.44 -19.48 11.05
C ASN A 140 -32.82 -18.10 11.59
N SER A 141 -31.87 -17.17 11.51
CA SER A 141 -31.91 -15.93 12.26
C SER A 141 -32.13 -14.72 11.38
N HIS A 142 -32.82 -13.73 11.94
CA HIS A 142 -32.86 -12.40 11.37
C HIS A 142 -31.61 -11.61 11.77
N ILE A 143 -31.23 -10.66 10.94
CA ILE A 143 -30.02 -9.85 11.08
C ILE A 143 -30.40 -8.48 11.64
N GLY A 144 -29.57 -7.93 12.53
CA GLY A 144 -29.73 -6.58 13.04
C GLY A 144 -28.39 -5.89 13.29
N ASN A 145 -28.46 -4.62 13.70
CA ASN A 145 -27.28 -3.90 14.15
C ASN A 145 -26.63 -4.64 15.32
N PHE A 146 -25.35 -4.36 15.57
CA PHE A 146 -24.61 -5.07 16.61
C PHE A 146 -25.30 -5.05 17.98
N SER A 147 -26.03 -3.99 18.33
CA SER A 147 -26.76 -3.86 19.60
C SER A 147 -28.09 -4.62 19.69
N ASP A 148 -28.65 -5.10 18.57
CA ASP A 148 -30.08 -5.47 18.52
C ASP A 148 -30.40 -6.82 19.17
N TYR A 149 -29.51 -7.81 19.01
CA TYR A 149 -29.74 -9.18 19.47
C TYR A 149 -28.58 -9.75 20.29
N SER A 150 -28.82 -10.84 21.02
CA SER A 150 -27.81 -11.41 21.93
C SER A 150 -26.70 -12.17 21.20
N THR A 151 -26.99 -12.80 20.05
CA THR A 151 -25.95 -13.51 19.28
C THR A 151 -25.17 -12.49 18.47
N LYS A 152 -23.90 -12.27 18.80
CA LYS A 152 -23.02 -11.30 18.14
C LYS A 152 -22.16 -11.98 17.08
N ILE A 153 -22.02 -11.31 15.94
CA ILE A 153 -21.00 -11.64 14.94
C ILE A 153 -19.79 -10.76 15.23
N CYS A 154 -18.73 -11.41 15.68
CA CYS A 154 -17.49 -10.80 16.12
C CYS A 154 -16.37 -11.27 15.24
N CYS A 155 -15.54 -10.36 14.77
CA CYS A 155 -14.47 -10.69 13.84
C CYS A 155 -13.12 -10.20 14.33
N SER A 156 -12.07 -10.81 13.78
CA SER A 156 -10.70 -10.34 13.87
C SER A 156 -10.17 -10.16 12.45
N SER A 157 -9.22 -9.24 12.29
CA SER A 157 -8.49 -9.11 11.03
C SER A 157 -7.14 -8.48 11.31
N PRO A 158 -6.05 -9.02 10.74
CA PRO A 158 -4.77 -8.34 10.67
C PRO A 158 -4.86 -6.89 10.18
N LEU A 159 -5.74 -6.61 9.20
CA LEU A 159 -5.99 -5.25 8.71
C LEU A 159 -6.63 -4.37 9.80
N TYR A 160 -7.56 -4.92 10.56
CA TYR A 160 -8.31 -4.21 11.59
C TYR A 160 -7.58 -4.08 12.94
N ALA A 161 -6.62 -4.96 13.25
CA ALA A 161 -6.02 -5.03 14.58
C ALA A 161 -5.45 -3.68 15.05
N GLY A 162 -6.20 -2.99 15.92
CA GLY A 162 -5.83 -2.00 16.95
C GLY A 162 -4.74 -0.95 16.66
N CYS A 163 -4.33 -0.75 15.41
CA CYS A 163 -3.26 0.16 15.10
C CYS A 163 -3.77 1.58 15.30
N THR A 164 -3.20 2.25 16.28
CA THR A 164 -3.45 3.66 16.55
C THR A 164 -2.15 4.40 16.31
N ILE A 165 -2.16 5.35 15.38
CA ILE A 165 -1.02 6.24 15.17
C ILE A 165 -0.98 7.23 16.34
N THR A 166 0.03 7.12 17.20
CA THR A 166 0.13 7.88 18.45
C THR A 166 0.85 9.22 18.25
N ASN A 167 1.85 9.26 17.38
CA ASN A 167 2.70 10.43 17.13
C ASN A 167 3.03 10.54 15.64
N ALA A 168 3.07 11.77 15.13
CA ALA A 168 3.51 12.08 13.76
C ALA A 168 4.29 13.40 13.81
N THR A 169 5.60 13.38 13.61
CA THR A 169 6.46 14.57 13.78
C THR A 169 7.45 14.71 12.64
N TRP A 170 7.80 15.95 12.33
CA TRP A 170 8.96 16.26 11.49
C TRP A 170 10.24 16.09 12.31
N ASN A 171 11.35 15.71 11.67
CA ASN A 171 12.65 15.76 12.34
C ASN A 171 13.25 17.18 12.42
N LEU A 172 12.67 18.15 11.68
CA LEU A 172 13.10 19.54 11.59
C LEU A 172 11.90 20.47 11.77
N GLN A 173 12.16 21.68 12.28
CA GLN A 173 11.17 22.76 12.33
C GLN A 173 11.32 23.74 11.16
N ASN A 174 12.54 23.85 10.62
CA ASN A 174 12.85 24.71 9.49
C ASN A 174 13.63 23.91 8.43
N ALA A 175 13.31 24.13 7.16
CA ALA A 175 14.02 23.57 6.03
C ALA A 175 14.18 24.62 4.92
N ILE A 176 15.09 24.38 3.98
CA ILE A 176 15.18 25.10 2.70
C ILE A 176 14.62 24.22 1.57
N ALA A 177 14.15 24.83 0.49
CA ALA A 177 13.76 24.08 -0.70
C ALA A 177 14.91 23.15 -1.18
N GLY A 178 14.57 21.91 -1.56
CA GLY A 178 15.51 20.84 -1.92
C GLY A 178 16.01 20.00 -0.73
N GLN A 179 15.83 20.47 0.51
CA GLN A 179 16.32 19.75 1.69
C GLN A 179 15.48 18.50 1.99
N ARG A 180 16.14 17.38 2.32
CA ARG A 180 15.47 16.16 2.74
C ARG A 180 15.01 16.26 4.19
N VAL A 181 13.72 15.99 4.43
CA VAL A 181 13.06 16.02 5.73
C VAL A 181 12.50 14.63 6.04
N TYR A 182 12.67 14.17 7.26
CA TYR A 182 12.16 12.89 7.74
C TYR A 182 10.83 13.08 8.47
N LEU A 183 9.88 12.21 8.15
CA LEU A 183 8.55 12.14 8.76
C LEU A 183 8.55 10.97 9.73
N ARG A 184 8.60 11.24 11.03
CA ARG A 184 8.62 10.20 12.07
C ARG A 184 7.21 9.91 12.53
N VAL A 185 6.82 8.64 12.47
CA VAL A 185 5.51 8.18 12.87
C VAL A 185 5.67 7.07 13.90
N ASN A 186 4.97 7.19 15.03
CA ASN A 186 4.87 6.11 16.00
C ASN A 186 3.43 5.61 16.08
N GLY A 187 3.28 4.30 16.24
CA GLY A 187 2.01 3.61 16.40
C GLY A 187 1.98 2.76 17.67
N THR A 188 0.89 2.02 17.85
CA THR A 188 0.81 0.94 18.84
C THR A 188 1.52 -0.32 18.32
N GLY A 189 1.71 -1.32 19.18
CA GLY A 189 2.26 -2.62 18.76
C GLY A 189 1.47 -3.32 17.65
N ALA A 190 0.19 -3.00 17.51
CA ALA A 190 -0.66 -3.52 16.44
C ALA A 190 -0.39 -2.86 15.06
N CYS A 191 0.51 -1.87 14.99
CA CYS A 191 0.93 -1.25 13.75
C CYS A 191 2.11 -1.97 13.07
N VAL A 192 2.79 -2.91 13.73
CA VAL A 192 3.99 -3.59 13.20
C VAL A 192 3.70 -4.21 11.82
N GLY A 193 4.54 -3.91 10.84
CA GLY A 193 4.40 -4.42 9.47
C GLY A 193 3.30 -3.75 8.64
N LYS A 194 2.47 -2.88 9.21
CA LYS A 194 1.44 -2.16 8.45
C LYS A 194 2.06 -1.03 7.64
N THR A 195 1.57 -0.85 6.41
CA THR A 195 1.95 0.25 5.52
C THR A 195 1.16 1.51 5.84
N ILE A 196 1.84 2.65 5.86
CA ILE A 196 1.29 3.98 5.97
C ILE A 196 1.54 4.79 4.70
N THR A 197 0.60 5.68 4.42
CA THR A 197 0.63 6.68 3.36
C THR A 197 0.73 8.06 3.97
N PHE A 198 1.55 8.91 3.36
CA PHE A 198 1.69 10.31 3.71
C PHE A 198 1.01 11.20 2.68
N LYS A 199 0.45 12.30 3.15
CA LYS A 199 0.05 13.44 2.30
C LYS A 199 0.53 14.71 2.95
N VAL A 200 1.41 15.44 2.29
CA VAL A 200 1.90 16.75 2.72
C VAL A 200 0.96 17.83 2.19
N PHE A 201 0.68 18.83 3.03
CA PHE A 201 -0.22 19.95 2.76
C PHE A 201 0.43 21.25 3.21
N ARG A 202 0.04 22.36 2.56
CA ARG A 202 0.33 23.70 3.06
C ARG A 202 -0.67 24.11 4.12
N THR A 203 -0.22 24.90 5.09
CA THR A 203 -1.06 25.42 6.17
C THR A 203 -2.03 26.51 5.69
N ASP A 204 -1.73 27.22 4.60
CA ASP A 204 -2.53 28.34 4.10
C ASP A 204 -3.74 27.95 3.23
N GLY A 205 -4.07 26.66 3.15
CA GLY A 205 -5.39 26.20 2.67
C GLY A 205 -5.55 26.08 1.14
N ASP A 206 -4.56 26.52 0.36
CA ASP A 206 -4.51 26.18 -1.07
C ASP A 206 -4.13 24.71 -1.20
N SER A 207 -5.15 23.86 -1.33
CA SER A 207 -5.02 22.42 -1.61
C SER A 207 -4.38 22.12 -2.98
N ASN A 208 -3.99 23.14 -3.73
CA ASN A 208 -3.26 23.01 -4.99
C ASN A 208 -1.89 22.37 -4.73
N SER A 209 -1.57 21.42 -5.60
CA SER A 209 -0.66 20.29 -5.40
C SER A 209 0.70 20.65 -4.83
N ILE A 210 1.02 20.10 -3.66
CA ILE A 210 2.41 19.74 -3.36
C ILE A 210 2.87 18.82 -4.50
N GLN A 211 3.94 19.18 -5.21
CA GLN A 211 4.37 18.44 -6.40
C GLN A 211 5.01 17.10 -6.01
N ILE A 212 5.76 17.10 -4.91
CA ILE A 212 6.46 15.93 -4.42
C ILE A 212 5.73 15.39 -3.18
N GLN A 213 5.15 14.20 -3.27
CA GLN A 213 4.59 13.50 -2.10
C GLN A 213 5.60 12.48 -1.56
N PRO A 214 5.64 12.23 -0.24
CA PRO A 214 6.45 11.14 0.32
C PRO A 214 5.93 9.78 -0.15
N VAL A 215 6.83 8.81 -0.30
CA VAL A 215 6.49 7.42 -0.64
C VAL A 215 5.86 6.72 0.58
N ASN A 216 5.00 5.74 0.32
CA ASN A 216 4.45 4.87 1.36
C ASN A 216 5.57 4.09 2.06
N ILE A 217 5.41 3.79 3.35
CA ILE A 217 6.38 2.98 4.10
C ILE A 217 5.67 2.05 5.06
N SER A 218 6.34 0.98 5.51
CA SER A 218 5.82 0.09 6.55
C SER A 218 6.45 0.35 7.91
N PHE A 219 5.67 0.14 8.97
CA PHE A 219 6.16 0.17 10.35
C PHE A 219 7.20 -0.93 10.59
N SER A 220 8.37 -0.53 11.10
CA SER A 220 9.40 -1.41 11.63
C SER A 220 9.32 -1.38 13.15
N GLY A 221 8.68 -2.39 13.75
CA GLY A 221 8.26 -2.31 15.14
C GLY A 221 7.10 -1.32 15.30
N VAL A 222 7.18 -0.43 16.29
CA VAL A 222 6.17 0.61 16.54
C VAL A 222 6.46 1.93 15.83
N SER A 223 7.51 2.01 15.03
CA SER A 223 7.94 3.25 14.37
C SER A 223 8.07 3.09 12.85
N ALA A 224 7.82 4.17 12.14
CA ALA A 224 8.00 4.30 10.70
C ALA A 224 8.65 5.66 10.39
N ILE A 225 9.59 5.70 9.44
CA ILE A 225 10.30 6.93 9.06
C ILE A 225 10.13 7.13 7.55
N GLY A 226 9.36 8.14 7.19
CA GLY A 226 9.17 8.58 5.80
C GLY A 226 10.19 9.65 5.43
N LEU A 227 10.31 9.91 4.13
CA LEU A 227 11.23 10.90 3.59
C LEU A 227 10.51 11.80 2.58
N TRP A 228 10.76 13.10 2.69
CA TRP A 228 10.21 14.11 1.80
C TRP A 228 11.29 15.11 1.38
N THR A 229 11.27 15.55 0.14
CA THR A 229 12.11 16.65 -0.34
C THR A 229 11.31 17.93 -0.18
N ALA A 230 11.75 18.81 0.71
CA ALA A 230 11.07 20.07 0.97
C ALA A 230 11.00 20.91 -0.31
N GLU A 231 9.81 21.34 -0.69
CA GLU A 231 9.62 22.32 -1.76
C GLU A 231 9.23 23.66 -1.15
N TRP A 232 9.70 24.76 -1.74
CA TRP A 232 9.18 26.09 -1.43
C TRP A 232 8.18 26.49 -2.49
N GLN A 233 6.97 26.82 -2.07
CA GLN A 233 5.97 27.44 -2.92
C GLN A 233 5.80 28.90 -2.54
N LYS A 234 5.61 29.78 -3.52
CA LYS A 234 5.38 31.21 -3.26
C LYS A 234 4.07 31.40 -2.51
N GLY A 235 4.15 31.74 -1.22
CA GLY A 235 3.01 32.20 -0.44
C GLY A 235 2.51 33.57 -0.91
N VAL A 236 1.28 33.94 -0.55
CA VAL A 236 0.62 35.20 -0.95
C VAL A 236 1.49 36.43 -0.60
N PHE A 237 2.25 36.37 0.48
CA PHE A 237 3.09 37.46 0.98
C PHE A 237 4.61 37.24 0.82
N GLY A 238 5.03 36.24 0.03
CA GLY A 238 6.46 36.02 -0.26
C GLY A 238 7.33 35.56 0.92
N GLY A 239 6.72 35.07 2.01
CA GLY A 239 7.43 34.51 3.16
C GLY A 239 7.78 33.02 3.02
N ASN A 240 8.27 32.44 4.12
CA ASN A 240 8.40 30.99 4.26
C ASN A 240 7.02 30.32 4.19
N THR A 241 6.99 29.12 3.67
CA THR A 241 5.76 28.34 3.51
C THR A 241 5.71 27.27 4.59
N ASN A 242 4.61 27.19 5.31
CA ASN A 242 4.44 26.23 6.39
C ASN A 242 3.70 24.98 5.89
N TYR A 243 4.16 23.83 6.33
CA TYR A 243 3.68 22.52 5.90
C TYR A 243 3.31 21.65 7.09
N TYR A 244 2.23 20.89 6.92
CA TYR A 244 1.90 19.76 7.78
C TYR A 244 1.72 18.51 6.92
N PHE A 245 1.77 17.34 7.53
CA PHE A 245 1.41 16.11 6.82
C PHE A 245 0.30 15.37 7.54
N ASN A 246 -0.55 14.68 6.79
CA ASN A 246 -1.41 13.64 7.32
C ASN A 246 -0.77 12.30 7.00
N VAL A 247 -0.60 11.47 8.01
CA VAL A 247 -0.28 10.05 7.86
C VAL A 247 -1.54 9.24 8.05
N SER A 248 -1.70 8.17 7.27
CA SER A 248 -2.82 7.22 7.40
C SER A 248 -2.37 5.81 7.07
N LEU A 249 -3.03 4.77 7.59
CA LEU A 249 -2.76 3.41 7.13
C LEU A 249 -3.21 3.23 5.68
N ALA A 250 -2.40 2.60 4.84
CA ALA A 250 -2.70 2.41 3.42
C ALA A 250 -4.02 1.64 3.22
N LYS A 251 -4.21 0.55 3.98
CA LYS A 251 -5.41 -0.31 3.93
C LYS A 251 -6.57 0.17 4.80
N ASN A 252 -6.34 1.15 5.67
CA ASN A 252 -7.36 1.76 6.50
C ASN A 252 -7.09 3.26 6.67
N PRO A 253 -7.36 4.08 5.63
CA PRO A 253 -7.01 5.50 5.64
C PRO A 253 -7.71 6.32 6.73
N LEU A 254 -8.72 5.75 7.37
CA LEU A 254 -9.47 6.39 8.46
C LEU A 254 -8.69 6.37 9.77
N VAL A 255 -7.79 5.40 9.97
CA VAL A 255 -6.73 5.50 10.97
C VAL A 255 -5.69 6.47 10.44
N SER A 256 -5.84 7.73 10.82
CA SER A 256 -4.98 8.82 10.38
C SER A 256 -4.60 9.72 11.54
N LYS A 257 -3.48 10.43 11.36
CA LYS A 257 -3.02 11.47 12.28
C LYS A 257 -2.40 12.60 11.48
N LYS A 258 -2.78 13.83 11.82
CA LYS A 258 -2.08 15.03 11.37
C LYS A 258 -0.78 15.19 12.16
N SER A 259 0.28 15.64 11.50
CA SER A 259 1.56 15.94 12.16
C SER A 259 1.37 16.89 13.34
N ASP A 260 2.06 16.60 14.43
CA ASP A 260 2.06 17.38 15.65
C ASP A 260 2.73 18.74 15.40
N SER A 261 2.31 19.76 16.16
CA SER A 261 2.86 21.13 16.10
C SER A 261 4.32 21.17 16.62
N PRO A 262 5.19 22.03 16.07
CA PRO A 262 4.92 23.02 15.02
C PRO A 262 4.93 22.46 13.60
N ASP A 263 4.21 23.13 12.71
CA ASP A 263 4.31 22.93 11.26
C ASP A 263 5.75 23.19 10.78
N LEU A 264 6.18 22.51 9.73
CA LEU A 264 7.49 22.70 9.13
C LEU A 264 7.52 23.99 8.31
N SER A 265 8.43 24.92 8.63
CA SER A 265 8.64 26.13 7.83
C SER A 265 9.71 25.90 6.76
N VAL A 266 9.35 26.02 5.48
CA VAL A 266 10.29 25.91 4.37
C VAL A 266 10.58 27.31 3.84
N ALA A 267 11.86 27.68 3.83
CA ALA A 267 12.35 28.91 3.23
C ALA A 267 12.69 28.70 1.75
N LYS A 268 12.53 29.77 0.96
CA LYS A 268 13.03 29.78 -0.41
C LYS A 268 14.53 29.58 -0.38
N GLN A 269 15.05 28.66 -1.17
CA GLN A 269 16.49 28.60 -1.42
C GLN A 269 16.90 29.93 -2.05
N SER A 270 17.85 30.64 -1.44
CA SER A 270 18.34 31.91 -1.98
C SER A 270 18.80 31.69 -3.42
N ALA A 271 18.49 32.61 -4.33
CA ALA A 271 18.98 32.53 -5.70
C ALA A 271 20.52 32.51 -5.76
N ASP A 272 21.17 33.08 -4.74
CA ASP A 272 22.64 33.08 -4.57
C ASP A 272 23.16 31.86 -3.80
N PHE A 273 22.32 30.95 -3.32
CA PHE A 273 22.78 29.79 -2.53
C PHE A 273 23.79 28.96 -3.32
N CYS A 274 23.52 28.72 -4.60
CA CYS A 274 24.46 28.04 -5.50
C CYS A 274 25.45 29.00 -6.18
N GLY A 275 25.29 30.31 -6.04
CA GLY A 275 26.15 31.31 -6.69
C GLY A 275 27.62 31.23 -6.28
N ASN A 276 27.89 30.73 -5.07
CA ASN A 276 29.25 30.51 -4.54
C ASN A 276 29.60 29.02 -4.35
N ILE A 277 28.75 28.11 -4.81
CA ILE A 277 28.98 26.66 -4.69
C ILE A 277 29.28 26.12 -6.07
N ASN A 278 30.56 26.09 -6.43
CA ASN A 278 31.02 25.54 -7.70
C ASN A 278 31.60 24.14 -7.51
N LEU A 279 32.15 23.85 -6.32
CA LEU A 279 32.76 22.59 -5.96
C LEU A 279 32.13 22.03 -4.68
N CYS A 280 32.22 20.72 -4.45
CA CYS A 280 31.79 20.08 -3.22
C CYS A 280 32.44 20.77 -2.02
N SER A 281 33.72 21.11 -2.10
CA SER A 281 34.45 21.82 -1.05
C SER A 281 33.89 23.20 -0.68
N ASP A 282 33.05 23.77 -1.54
CA ASP A 282 32.41 25.05 -1.26
C ASP A 282 31.26 24.90 -0.26
N TYR A 283 30.65 23.70 -0.15
CA TYR A 283 29.67 23.41 0.90
C TYR A 283 30.30 23.53 2.29
N LYS A 284 29.70 24.40 3.12
CA LYS A 284 30.19 24.70 4.48
C LYS A 284 29.52 23.88 5.58
N ASN A 285 28.49 23.11 5.25
CA ASN A 285 27.83 22.23 6.20
C ASN A 285 27.55 20.86 5.58
N GLN A 286 27.43 19.87 6.47
CA GLN A 286 27.24 18.47 6.12
C GLN A 286 25.97 18.23 5.31
N LEU A 287 24.89 18.95 5.61
CA LEU A 287 23.60 18.66 5.02
C LEU A 287 23.53 19.09 3.55
N ASP A 288 24.03 20.28 3.25
CA ASP A 288 24.10 20.80 1.88
C ASP A 288 25.09 20.00 1.04
N CYS A 289 26.19 19.56 1.67
CA CYS A 289 27.14 18.65 1.05
C CYS A 289 26.50 17.33 0.64
N GLN A 290 25.79 16.67 1.56
CA GLN A 290 25.22 15.34 1.29
C GLN A 290 24.00 15.37 0.36
N SER A 291 23.31 16.52 0.27
CA SER A 291 22.20 16.68 -0.67
C SER A 291 22.68 17.03 -2.08
N ASP A 292 23.90 17.53 -2.22
CA ASP A 292 24.46 18.10 -3.46
C ASP A 292 23.45 18.99 -4.19
N ALA A 293 22.76 19.86 -3.45
CA ALA A 293 21.63 20.65 -3.95
C ALA A 293 21.97 21.61 -5.10
N CYS A 294 23.26 21.85 -5.35
CA CYS A 294 23.78 22.70 -6.42
C CYS A 294 24.47 21.89 -7.53
N GLN A 295 24.41 20.55 -7.46
CA GLN A 295 25.06 19.63 -8.41
C GLN A 295 26.57 19.91 -8.56
N ALA A 296 27.22 20.28 -7.45
CA ALA A 296 28.62 20.65 -7.42
C ALA A 296 29.54 19.44 -7.64
N ALA A 297 29.03 18.21 -7.45
CA ALA A 297 29.81 16.99 -7.66
C ALA A 297 30.35 16.88 -9.09
N ALA A 298 29.55 17.24 -10.11
CA ALA A 298 29.98 17.17 -11.51
C ALA A 298 31.21 18.06 -11.79
N SER A 299 31.17 19.29 -11.27
CA SER A 299 32.26 20.27 -11.38
C SER A 299 33.47 19.97 -10.49
N SER A 300 33.29 19.12 -9.47
CA SER A 300 34.35 18.70 -8.54
C SER A 300 35.08 17.44 -8.96
N SER A 301 34.71 16.89 -10.11
CA SER A 301 35.28 15.66 -10.63
C SER A 301 36.77 15.80 -10.88
N LEU A 302 37.52 14.74 -10.56
CA LEU A 302 38.92 14.65 -10.94
C LEU A 302 39.01 14.47 -12.47
N PRO A 303 40.09 14.91 -13.13
CA PRO A 303 40.24 14.76 -14.59
C PRO A 303 40.09 13.32 -15.11
N GLU A 304 40.33 12.33 -14.24
CA GLU A 304 40.23 10.90 -14.52
C GLU A 304 38.81 10.34 -14.36
N VAL A 305 37.90 11.09 -13.75
CA VAL A 305 36.53 10.66 -13.43
C VAL A 305 35.55 11.45 -14.26
N ASN A 306 34.95 10.81 -15.25
CA ASN A 306 33.90 11.43 -16.05
C ASN A 306 32.54 11.23 -15.35
N CYS A 307 32.02 12.26 -14.69
CA CYS A 307 30.67 12.21 -14.07
C CYS A 307 29.52 12.19 -15.08
N ASN A 308 29.78 12.43 -16.37
CA ASN A 308 28.81 12.19 -17.43
C ASN A 308 28.82 10.73 -17.90
N ASP A 309 29.81 9.94 -17.49
CA ASP A 309 29.78 8.50 -17.71
C ASP A 309 28.79 7.90 -16.71
N PRO A 310 27.71 7.25 -17.18
CA PRO A 310 26.74 6.62 -16.30
C PRO A 310 27.36 5.54 -15.40
N SER A 311 28.56 5.03 -15.72
CA SER A 311 29.29 4.10 -14.84
C SER A 311 29.82 4.75 -13.57
N ASN A 312 29.83 6.09 -13.49
CA ASN A 312 30.40 6.81 -12.35
C ASN A 312 29.29 7.52 -11.58
N VAL A 313 29.00 7.04 -10.36
CA VAL A 313 28.11 7.77 -9.45
C VAL A 313 28.93 8.83 -8.73
N CYS A 314 28.72 10.07 -9.13
CA CYS A 314 29.36 11.23 -8.51
C CYS A 314 28.46 11.85 -7.44
N GLY A 315 29.05 12.27 -6.33
CA GLY A 315 28.34 12.96 -5.27
C GLY A 315 29.27 13.71 -4.33
N CYS A 316 28.70 14.62 -3.56
CA CYS A 316 29.42 15.31 -2.51
C CYS A 316 29.26 14.54 -1.19
N THR A 317 30.38 14.28 -0.49
CA THR A 317 30.41 13.53 0.78
C THR A 317 31.06 14.37 1.87
N TRP A 318 30.42 14.43 3.04
CA TRP A 318 30.96 15.17 4.17
C TRP A 318 32.01 14.37 4.92
N ASP A 319 33.24 14.90 4.99
CA ASP A 319 34.30 14.32 5.79
C ASP A 319 34.27 14.95 7.19
N LYS A 320 33.88 14.13 8.19
CA LYS A 320 33.83 14.55 9.60
C LYS A 320 35.22 14.90 10.15
N GLY A 321 36.28 14.27 9.66
CA GLY A 321 37.64 14.49 10.14
C GLY A 321 38.16 15.87 9.75
N SER A 322 37.88 16.32 8.52
CA SER A 322 38.25 17.66 8.06
C SER A 322 37.18 18.73 8.31
N GLY A 323 35.96 18.34 8.70
CA GLY A 323 34.83 19.27 8.83
C GLY A 323 34.51 19.97 7.51
N SER A 324 34.75 19.28 6.39
CA SER A 324 34.58 19.84 5.05
C SER A 324 33.96 18.83 4.10
N CYS A 325 33.30 19.36 3.08
CA CYS A 325 32.73 18.55 2.03
C CYS A 325 33.79 18.20 0.97
N LYS A 326 33.75 16.96 0.48
CA LYS A 326 34.69 16.46 -0.53
C LYS A 326 33.93 15.80 -1.67
N PHE A 327 34.54 15.83 -2.85
CA PHE A 327 34.08 15.03 -3.97
C PHE A 327 34.28 13.55 -3.66
N GLY A 328 33.23 12.76 -3.85
CA GLY A 328 33.26 11.32 -3.79
C GLY A 328 32.71 10.74 -5.09
N TRP A 329 33.27 9.63 -5.54
CA TRP A 329 32.75 8.90 -6.68
C TRP A 329 32.89 7.40 -6.47
N ASN A 330 32.09 6.64 -7.20
CA ASN A 330 32.24 5.19 -7.29
C ASN A 330 32.03 4.76 -8.74
N THR A 331 32.97 4.01 -9.32
CA THR A 331 32.77 3.38 -10.63
C THR A 331 32.07 2.07 -10.44
N ILE A 332 30.90 1.97 -11.05
CA ILE A 332 30.16 0.75 -11.21
C ILE A 332 30.82 -0.03 -12.35
N THR A 333 31.67 -0.97 -11.99
CA THR A 333 32.32 -1.88 -12.94
C THR A 333 31.43 -3.06 -13.32
N ASP A 334 30.41 -3.35 -12.51
CA ASP A 334 29.43 -4.39 -12.75
C ASP A 334 28.14 -4.04 -12.01
N CYS A 335 27.04 -3.91 -12.75
CA CYS A 335 25.72 -3.64 -12.21
C CYS A 335 25.07 -4.82 -11.48
N GLY A 336 25.76 -5.95 -11.42
CA GLY A 336 25.18 -7.21 -10.98
C GLY A 336 24.24 -7.78 -12.03
N SER A 337 23.78 -9.00 -11.79
CA SER A 337 22.73 -9.60 -12.59
C SER A 337 21.41 -9.60 -11.82
N VAL A 338 20.30 -9.43 -12.53
CA VAL A 338 18.96 -9.57 -11.96
C VAL A 338 18.77 -10.97 -11.35
N ALA A 339 19.47 -11.97 -11.88
CA ALA A 339 19.44 -13.35 -11.39
C ALA A 339 20.11 -13.55 -10.02
N THR A 340 20.89 -12.58 -9.53
CA THR A 340 21.70 -12.69 -8.30
C THR A 340 21.27 -11.77 -7.16
N GLY A 341 20.09 -11.13 -7.23
CA GLY A 341 19.53 -10.36 -6.11
C GLY A 341 19.39 -8.86 -6.32
N GLY A 342 19.14 -8.41 -7.55
CA GLY A 342 18.86 -7.00 -7.88
C GLY A 342 20.05 -6.23 -8.43
N CYS A 343 19.81 -4.99 -8.87
CA CYS A 343 20.86 -4.15 -9.44
C CYS A 343 21.72 -3.49 -8.36
N LYS A 344 23.03 -3.42 -8.60
CA LYS A 344 23.95 -2.72 -7.70
C LYS A 344 23.69 -1.21 -7.70
N TYR A 345 24.17 -0.53 -6.66
CA TYR A 345 24.00 0.91 -6.47
C TYR A 345 24.45 1.72 -7.69
N GLY A 346 23.54 2.56 -8.20
CA GLY A 346 23.73 3.41 -9.39
C GLY A 346 23.47 2.73 -10.74
N CYS A 347 22.81 1.58 -10.73
CA CYS A 347 22.31 0.90 -11.90
C CYS A 347 20.78 0.91 -11.95
N THR A 348 20.22 0.99 -13.15
CA THR A 348 18.78 0.94 -13.42
C THR A 348 18.41 -0.43 -13.94
N LEU A 349 17.34 -1.03 -13.42
CA LEU A 349 16.79 -2.25 -13.99
C LEU A 349 16.03 -1.94 -15.29
N CYS A 350 16.40 -2.66 -16.34
CA CYS A 350 15.91 -2.48 -17.69
C CYS A 350 15.26 -3.78 -18.18
N HIS A 351 14.10 -3.70 -18.82
CA HIS A 351 13.52 -4.85 -19.51
C HIS A 351 13.29 -4.54 -20.97
N ASN A 352 13.93 -5.34 -21.79
CA ASN A 352 13.82 -5.26 -23.22
C ASN A 352 12.54 -5.97 -23.66
N GLN A 353 11.48 -5.19 -23.94
CA GLN A 353 10.17 -5.69 -24.36
C GLN A 353 10.22 -6.59 -25.61
N THR A 354 11.21 -6.42 -26.49
CA THR A 354 11.36 -7.27 -27.68
C THR A 354 11.92 -8.64 -27.34
N SER A 355 12.81 -8.73 -26.35
CA SER A 355 13.47 -9.99 -25.95
C SER A 355 12.86 -10.65 -24.72
N GLY A 356 12.07 -9.92 -23.93
CA GLY A 356 11.58 -10.36 -22.62
C GLY A 356 12.65 -10.44 -21.52
N VAL A 357 13.89 -9.99 -21.79
CA VAL A 357 15.01 -10.09 -20.86
C VAL A 357 15.10 -8.85 -19.97
N THR A 358 15.21 -9.07 -18.67
CA THR A 358 15.52 -8.04 -17.66
C THR A 358 17.02 -8.05 -17.35
N TYR A 359 17.66 -6.89 -17.33
CA TYR A 359 19.08 -6.71 -17.04
C TYR A 359 19.32 -5.41 -16.26
N CYS A 360 20.48 -5.26 -15.64
CA CYS A 360 20.84 -4.01 -14.97
C CYS A 360 21.66 -3.12 -15.92
N GLY A 361 21.07 -2.01 -16.33
CA GLY A 361 21.73 -0.95 -17.07
C GLY A 361 22.55 -0.05 -16.15
N ILE A 362 23.70 0.40 -16.62
CA ILE A 362 24.55 1.34 -15.91
C ILE A 362 23.91 2.74 -15.94
N GLY A 363 23.86 3.43 -14.80
CA GLY A 363 23.31 4.78 -14.65
C GLY A 363 21.79 4.82 -14.44
N SER A 364 21.16 5.95 -14.77
CA SER A 364 19.72 6.24 -14.56
C SER A 364 18.81 5.95 -15.76
N SER A 365 19.33 5.36 -16.84
CA SER A 365 18.55 5.15 -18.06
C SER A 365 18.89 3.82 -18.74
N CYS A 366 17.90 3.26 -19.44
CA CYS A 366 18.08 2.08 -20.28
C CYS A 366 18.53 2.46 -21.70
N SER A 367 19.12 1.51 -22.42
CA SER A 367 19.56 1.75 -23.80
C SER A 367 18.39 2.23 -24.69
N PRO A 368 18.65 3.05 -25.72
CA PRO A 368 17.60 3.56 -26.61
C PRO A 368 16.72 2.42 -27.17
N ASN A 369 15.39 2.59 -27.09
CA ASN A 369 14.36 1.59 -27.44
C ASN A 369 14.10 0.47 -26.40
N ILE A 370 14.67 0.56 -25.20
CA ILE A 370 14.37 -0.34 -24.09
C ILE A 370 13.68 0.48 -22.99
N ALA A 371 12.48 0.05 -22.60
CA ALA A 371 11.78 0.68 -21.49
C ALA A 371 12.52 0.36 -20.17
N ALA A 372 12.70 1.37 -19.32
CA ALA A 372 12.94 1.10 -17.91
C ALA A 372 11.73 0.36 -17.38
N THR A 373 11.96 -0.77 -16.71
CA THR A 373 10.86 -1.56 -16.15
C THR A 373 11.20 -1.94 -14.74
N ASN A 374 10.20 -1.85 -13.88
CA ASN A 374 10.21 -2.42 -12.55
C ASN A 374 9.34 -3.69 -12.47
N SER A 375 9.20 -4.40 -13.59
CA SER A 375 8.26 -5.52 -13.74
C SER A 375 8.71 -6.82 -13.04
N ASN A 376 9.67 -6.78 -12.12
CA ASN A 376 10.08 -7.94 -11.31
C ASN A 376 9.67 -7.84 -9.82
N GLY A 377 9.03 -6.74 -9.39
CA GLY A 377 8.59 -6.60 -8.01
C GLY A 377 9.71 -6.36 -6.99
N THR A 378 10.89 -5.92 -7.40
CA THR A 378 11.95 -5.46 -6.49
C THR A 378 12.34 -4.01 -6.76
N CYS A 379 12.59 -3.27 -5.67
CA CYS A 379 12.83 -1.82 -5.70
C CYS A 379 14.30 -1.51 -6.00
N ASP A 380 14.53 -0.81 -7.11
CA ASP A 380 15.85 -0.33 -7.53
C ASP A 380 16.06 1.16 -7.19
N PHE A 381 17.32 1.52 -6.91
CA PHE A 381 17.69 2.81 -6.31
C PHE A 381 18.38 3.73 -7.33
N GLY A 382 17.84 4.93 -7.54
CA GLY A 382 18.59 6.08 -8.08
C GLY A 382 17.96 6.78 -9.28
N ILE A 383 17.42 7.98 -8.98
CA ILE A 383 16.96 9.04 -9.90
C ILE A 383 15.54 8.80 -10.44
N ASP A 384 14.64 9.65 -9.95
CA ASP A 384 13.18 9.67 -10.08
C ASP A 384 12.43 8.54 -9.35
N GLY A 385 11.73 8.92 -8.29
CA GLY A 385 11.00 8.01 -7.42
C GLY A 385 10.09 7.06 -8.21
N CYS A 386 10.18 5.77 -7.89
CA CYS A 386 9.32 4.73 -8.43
C CYS A 386 7.86 5.07 -8.14
N SER A 387 7.20 5.64 -9.14
CA SER A 387 5.76 5.70 -9.25
C SER A 387 5.36 4.59 -10.21
N SER A 388 5.13 3.38 -9.70
CA SER A 388 4.37 2.40 -10.45
C SER A 388 3.55 1.49 -9.55
N SER A 389 2.44 1.06 -10.11
CA SER A 389 1.30 0.36 -9.53
C SER A 389 1.54 -1.11 -9.14
N ASP A 390 2.74 -1.67 -9.33
CA ASP A 390 2.90 -3.13 -9.42
C ASP A 390 3.70 -3.78 -8.26
N CYS A 391 4.11 -3.04 -7.23
CA CYS A 391 4.67 -3.63 -6.01
C CYS A 391 3.55 -4.28 -5.17
N LYS A 392 3.68 -5.57 -4.83
CA LYS A 392 2.80 -6.19 -3.85
C LYS A 392 3.04 -5.56 -2.47
N GLU A 393 1.94 -5.14 -1.83
CA GLU A 393 1.95 -4.47 -0.52
C GLU A 393 2.70 -5.28 0.55
N GLY A 394 3.80 -4.74 1.09
CA GLY A 394 4.43 -5.30 2.30
C GLY A 394 5.96 -5.28 2.38
N GLU A 395 6.69 -5.02 1.30
CA GLU A 395 8.16 -4.97 1.32
C GLU A 395 8.68 -3.53 1.53
N GLN A 396 9.83 -3.38 2.21
CA GLN A 396 10.39 -2.08 2.65
C GLN A 396 11.12 -1.35 1.50
N ASP A 397 10.62 -0.16 1.12
CA ASP A 397 11.13 0.63 -0.01
C ASP A 397 12.24 1.64 0.33
N SER A 398 12.77 1.68 1.56
CA SER A 398 13.99 2.45 1.84
C SER A 398 14.68 1.99 3.13
N CYS A 399 16.01 1.93 3.07
CA CYS A 399 16.86 1.72 4.24
C CYS A 399 17.27 3.06 4.86
N ALA A 400 17.34 3.10 6.20
CA ALA A 400 17.75 4.30 6.93
C ALA A 400 19.21 4.66 6.63
N THR A 401 19.55 5.94 6.71
CA THR A 401 20.92 6.46 6.49
C THR A 401 21.93 5.73 7.39
N GLY A 402 22.93 5.09 6.78
CA GLY A 402 23.91 4.24 7.46
C GLY A 402 23.64 2.72 7.36
N THR A 403 22.56 2.34 6.68
CA THR A 403 22.22 0.94 6.36
C THR A 403 22.03 0.77 4.85
N TYR A 404 22.31 -0.41 4.33
CA TYR A 404 22.09 -0.74 2.91
C TYR A 404 21.12 -1.90 2.78
N CYS A 405 20.40 -1.96 1.66
CA CYS A 405 19.52 -3.07 1.33
C CYS A 405 20.36 -4.23 0.81
N SER A 406 20.28 -5.37 1.48
CA SER A 406 20.90 -6.62 1.04
C SER A 406 19.90 -7.75 1.25
N ALA A 407 19.56 -8.46 0.16
CA ALA A 407 18.57 -9.55 0.16
C ALA A 407 17.20 -9.14 0.74
N GLY A 408 16.68 -7.96 0.40
CA GLY A 408 15.34 -7.50 0.80
C GLY A 408 15.22 -7.05 2.27
N LYS A 409 16.33 -6.85 2.99
CA LYS A 409 16.36 -6.33 4.37
C LYS A 409 17.43 -5.26 4.54
N CYS A 410 17.19 -4.30 5.44
CA CYS A 410 18.15 -3.25 5.77
C CYS A 410 19.18 -3.73 6.81
N SER A 411 20.47 -3.62 6.49
CA SER A 411 21.59 -4.06 7.34
C SER A 411 22.49 -2.90 7.75
N SER A 412 22.85 -2.81 9.04
CA SER A 412 23.79 -1.82 9.61
C SER A 412 25.19 -2.42 9.76
N VAL A 413 26.20 -1.71 9.26
CA VAL A 413 27.61 -2.13 9.40
C VAL A 413 28.10 -1.79 10.81
N GLU A 414 27.95 -2.73 11.75
CA GLU A 414 28.87 -2.99 12.86
C GLU A 414 28.76 -4.48 13.21
N GLY A 415 29.44 -5.33 12.44
CA GLY A 415 29.58 -6.75 12.71
C GLY A 415 31.03 -7.18 12.50
N PRO A 416 31.52 -8.18 13.27
CA PRO A 416 32.88 -8.70 13.13
C PRO A 416 33.16 -9.16 11.69
N PRO A 417 34.44 -9.27 11.28
CA PRO A 417 34.83 -9.51 9.90
C PRO A 417 34.05 -10.69 9.32
N LEU A 418 33.13 -10.39 8.41
CA LEU A 418 32.43 -11.39 7.63
C LEU A 418 33.47 -12.07 6.75
N THR A 419 33.59 -13.38 6.88
CA THR A 419 34.25 -14.22 5.89
C THR A 419 33.45 -14.10 4.60
N LEU A 420 34.04 -13.45 3.58
CA LEU A 420 33.43 -13.35 2.26
C LEU A 420 33.19 -14.77 1.71
N GLY A 421 31.97 -15.04 1.27
CA GLY A 421 31.54 -16.33 0.77
C GLY A 421 30.20 -16.22 0.04
N SER A 422 29.94 -17.15 -0.86
CA SER A 422 28.69 -17.19 -1.65
C SER A 422 27.85 -18.42 -1.30
N CYS A 423 26.53 -18.27 -1.21
CA CYS A 423 25.60 -19.36 -0.99
C CYS A 423 24.94 -19.77 -2.30
N LYS A 424 25.15 -21.02 -2.73
CA LYS A 424 24.42 -21.63 -3.85
C LYS A 424 23.25 -22.43 -3.30
N ILE A 425 22.03 -21.96 -3.53
CA ILE A 425 20.81 -22.68 -3.15
C ILE A 425 20.41 -23.69 -4.23
N VAL A 426 19.96 -24.87 -3.79
CA VAL A 426 19.34 -25.90 -4.61
C VAL A 426 17.90 -26.04 -4.14
N GLU A 427 16.97 -25.60 -5.00
CA GLU A 427 15.54 -25.68 -4.76
C GLU A 427 14.98 -27.03 -5.18
N LYS A 428 14.02 -27.53 -4.40
CA LYS A 428 13.21 -28.71 -4.68
C LYS A 428 11.75 -28.36 -4.45
N ILE A 429 10.95 -28.45 -5.51
CA ILE A 429 9.50 -28.30 -5.42
C ILE A 429 8.94 -29.61 -4.83
N GLU A 430 8.40 -29.56 -3.61
CA GLU A 430 7.78 -30.73 -2.99
C GLU A 430 6.32 -30.90 -3.39
N LYS A 431 5.61 -29.79 -3.60
CA LYS A 431 4.20 -29.81 -4.03
C LYS A 431 3.94 -28.78 -5.12
N THR A 432 3.23 -29.20 -6.14
CA THR A 432 2.70 -28.34 -7.20
C THR A 432 1.28 -27.88 -6.85
N CYS A 433 0.80 -26.85 -7.56
CA CYS A 433 -0.52 -26.23 -7.32
C CYS A 433 -1.71 -27.21 -7.35
N ASP A 434 -1.54 -28.35 -8.03
CA ASP A 434 -2.58 -29.36 -8.24
C ASP A 434 -2.59 -30.48 -7.17
N GLN A 435 -1.68 -30.42 -6.20
CA GLN A 435 -1.52 -31.44 -5.14
C GLN A 435 -1.95 -30.89 -3.79
N GLU A 436 -2.58 -31.71 -2.93
CA GLU A 436 -3.10 -31.21 -1.65
C GLU A 436 -1.99 -30.72 -0.67
N PRO A 437 -2.16 -29.53 -0.05
CA PRO A 437 -3.31 -28.62 -0.18
C PRO A 437 -3.32 -27.86 -1.52
N VAL A 438 -4.44 -27.97 -2.25
CA VAL A 438 -4.62 -27.35 -3.58
C VAL A 438 -4.49 -25.83 -3.46
N GLY A 439 -3.86 -25.20 -4.47
CA GLY A 439 -3.69 -23.74 -4.50
C GLY A 439 -2.39 -23.22 -3.87
N TYR A 440 -1.51 -24.09 -3.36
CA TYR A 440 -0.20 -23.71 -2.84
C TYR A 440 0.93 -24.52 -3.49
N LYS A 441 2.09 -23.87 -3.68
CA LYS A 441 3.34 -24.47 -4.12
C LYS A 441 4.33 -24.44 -2.94
N ILE A 442 4.77 -25.61 -2.47
CA ILE A 442 5.77 -25.73 -1.40
C ILE A 442 7.15 -25.94 -2.02
N ILE A 443 8.08 -25.06 -1.70
CA ILE A 443 9.46 -25.04 -2.19
C ILE A 443 10.38 -25.22 -0.99
N ASN A 444 11.14 -26.32 -0.98
CA ASN A 444 12.20 -26.55 -0.03
C ASN A 444 13.54 -26.23 -0.69
N TRP A 445 14.48 -25.64 0.04
CA TRP A 445 15.83 -25.44 -0.47
C TRP A 445 16.89 -25.84 0.54
N THR A 446 18.03 -26.25 -0.01
CA THR A 446 19.27 -26.47 0.75
C THR A 446 20.37 -25.63 0.13
N GLY A 447 21.32 -25.13 0.91
CA GLY A 447 22.41 -24.30 0.42
C GLY A 447 23.77 -24.99 0.50
N ILE A 448 24.64 -24.64 -0.45
CA ILE A 448 26.08 -24.96 -0.45
C ILE A 448 26.82 -23.63 -0.32
N TRP A 449 27.59 -23.47 0.74
CA TRP A 449 28.39 -22.25 0.96
C TRP A 449 29.78 -22.40 0.33
N THR A 450 30.25 -21.42 -0.44
CA THR A 450 31.60 -21.40 -1.02
C THR A 450 32.38 -20.25 -0.39
N ASN A 451 33.44 -20.56 0.36
CA ASN A 451 34.30 -19.54 0.95
C ASN A 451 35.14 -18.87 -0.14
N GLU A 452 35.07 -17.54 -0.29
CA GLU A 452 35.79 -16.83 -1.37
C GLU A 452 37.31 -16.93 -1.22
N THR A 453 37.81 -17.08 0.00
CA THR A 453 39.24 -17.14 0.28
C THR A 453 39.87 -18.49 -0.08
N THR A 454 39.10 -19.57 0.03
CA THR A 454 39.61 -20.95 -0.13
C THR A 454 38.96 -21.71 -1.28
N ASP A 455 37.96 -21.12 -1.95
CA ASP A 455 37.13 -21.74 -2.99
C ASP A 455 36.58 -23.12 -2.57
N THR A 456 36.42 -23.33 -1.26
CA THR A 456 36.02 -24.61 -0.69
C THR A 456 34.52 -24.62 -0.47
N GLN A 457 33.85 -25.63 -1.00
CA GLN A 457 32.42 -25.84 -0.78
C GLN A 457 32.17 -26.47 0.58
N ILE A 458 31.29 -25.85 1.34
CA ILE A 458 30.84 -26.25 2.67
C ILE A 458 29.38 -26.70 2.55
N THR A 459 29.14 -27.96 2.86
CA THR A 459 27.81 -28.60 2.77
C THR A 459 27.29 -29.09 4.12
N THR A 460 28.05 -28.92 5.21
CA THR A 460 27.65 -29.33 6.56
C THR A 460 27.77 -28.17 7.54
N LEU A 461 26.81 -28.08 8.46
CA LEU A 461 26.71 -26.99 9.43
C LEU A 461 27.96 -26.88 10.31
N ALA A 462 28.56 -28.02 10.69
CA ALA A 462 29.76 -28.08 11.51
C ALA A 462 30.98 -27.39 10.87
N ALA A 463 31.04 -27.37 9.53
CA ALA A 463 32.15 -26.77 8.80
C ALA A 463 32.00 -25.24 8.62
N CYS A 464 30.89 -24.64 9.07
CA CYS A 464 30.69 -23.19 9.08
C CYS A 464 31.46 -22.46 10.20
N GLY A 465 31.94 -23.17 11.23
CA GLY A 465 32.76 -22.57 12.28
C GLY A 465 32.10 -21.39 13.02
N GLY A 466 30.77 -21.31 13.07
CA GLY A 466 30.03 -20.22 13.70
C GLY A 466 29.74 -19.01 12.79
N ASP A 467 30.09 -19.06 11.49
CA ASP A 467 29.71 -18.03 10.53
C ASP A 467 28.20 -18.08 10.26
N SER A 468 27.48 -17.06 10.74
CA SER A 468 26.01 -16.99 10.64
C SER A 468 25.48 -16.97 9.19
N GLY A 469 26.29 -16.55 8.22
CA GLY A 469 25.94 -16.57 6.80
C GLY A 469 26.02 -17.99 6.24
N CYS A 470 27.11 -18.69 6.51
CA CYS A 470 27.28 -20.10 6.18
C CYS A 470 26.22 -20.97 6.86
N GLU A 471 25.93 -20.75 8.15
CA GLU A 471 24.95 -21.55 8.89
C GLU A 471 23.54 -21.40 8.30
N LYS A 472 23.12 -20.17 7.98
CA LYS A 472 21.84 -19.90 7.32
C LYS A 472 21.77 -20.54 5.93
N CYS A 473 22.87 -20.48 5.17
CA CYS A 473 22.94 -21.10 3.86
C CYS A 473 22.70 -22.63 3.94
N ILE A 474 23.46 -23.31 4.80
CA ILE A 474 23.43 -24.77 4.87
C ILE A 474 22.17 -25.32 5.54
N THR A 475 21.60 -24.59 6.50
CA THR A 475 20.34 -24.99 7.16
C THR A 475 19.18 -25.09 6.17
N GLY A 476 19.22 -24.31 5.09
CA GLY A 476 18.14 -24.29 4.09
C GLY A 476 16.87 -23.65 4.64
N GLY A 477 15.74 -23.93 3.98
CA GLY A 477 14.44 -23.43 4.40
C GLY A 477 13.28 -23.95 3.55
N GLU A 478 12.07 -23.56 3.94
CA GLU A 478 10.80 -23.87 3.28
C GLU A 478 10.05 -22.58 2.99
N SER A 479 9.39 -22.51 1.83
CA SER A 479 8.52 -21.41 1.43
C SER A 479 7.27 -21.95 0.77
N THR A 480 6.14 -21.33 1.11
CA THR A 480 4.82 -21.67 0.56
C THR A 480 4.34 -20.49 -0.26
N VAL A 481 4.22 -20.71 -1.58
CA VAL A 481 3.79 -19.68 -2.54
C VAL A 481 2.35 -19.98 -2.96
N PRO A 482 1.39 -19.04 -2.78
CA PRO A 482 0.04 -19.21 -3.29
C PRO A 482 0.06 -19.19 -4.83
N CYS A 483 -0.61 -20.14 -5.44
CA CYS A 483 -0.69 -20.23 -6.89
C CYS A 483 -1.57 -19.11 -7.46
N PRO A 484 -1.27 -18.58 -8.67
CA PRO A 484 -2.09 -17.56 -9.30
C PRO A 484 -3.53 -18.09 -9.45
N ALA A 485 -4.50 -17.30 -8.98
CA ALA A 485 -5.91 -17.63 -9.11
C ALA A 485 -6.26 -17.77 -10.59
N GLN A 486 -6.51 -18.99 -11.05
CA GLN A 486 -7.16 -19.19 -12.34
C GLN A 486 -8.62 -18.77 -12.17
N VAL A 487 -8.94 -17.53 -12.54
CA VAL A 487 -10.31 -17.06 -12.63
C VAL A 487 -10.98 -17.79 -13.78
N GLN A 488 -11.55 -18.97 -13.52
CA GLN A 488 -12.57 -19.52 -14.39
C GLN A 488 -13.78 -18.59 -14.27
N LEU A 489 -13.94 -17.67 -15.23
CA LEU A 489 -15.15 -16.86 -15.34
C LEU A 489 -16.31 -17.81 -15.68
N PRO A 490 -17.22 -18.15 -14.75
CA PRO A 490 -18.27 -19.13 -14.99
C PRO A 490 -19.38 -18.60 -15.91
N PHE A 491 -19.33 -17.31 -16.27
CA PHE A 491 -20.46 -16.56 -16.84
C PHE A 491 -20.23 -16.03 -18.26
N PHE A 492 -19.11 -16.37 -18.91
CA PHE A 492 -18.87 -16.02 -20.30
C PHE A 492 -18.69 -17.28 -21.15
N ASP A 493 -19.68 -18.16 -21.11
CA ASP A 493 -19.82 -19.08 -22.22
C ASP A 493 -20.22 -18.27 -23.47
N TYR A 494 -19.63 -18.58 -24.61
CA TYR A 494 -19.80 -17.80 -25.85
C TYR A 494 -21.29 -17.72 -26.26
N LEU A 495 -22.07 -18.69 -25.84
CA LEU A 495 -23.51 -18.76 -26.03
C LEU A 495 -24.27 -17.61 -25.33
N GLU A 496 -23.92 -17.31 -24.08
CA GLU A 496 -24.59 -16.27 -23.27
C GLU A 496 -24.26 -14.85 -23.77
N LEU A 497 -23.05 -14.68 -24.31
CA LEU A 497 -22.66 -13.44 -25.00
C LEU A 497 -23.52 -13.22 -26.25
N ILE A 498 -23.73 -14.27 -27.05
CA ILE A 498 -24.55 -14.20 -28.28
C ILE A 498 -26.02 -13.90 -27.92
N ILE A 499 -26.58 -14.56 -26.90
CA ILE A 499 -27.96 -14.32 -26.44
C ILE A 499 -28.14 -12.85 -26.02
N SER A 500 -27.20 -12.32 -25.23
CA SER A 500 -27.24 -10.92 -24.76
C SER A 500 -27.25 -9.91 -25.91
N VAL A 501 -26.41 -10.11 -26.92
CA VAL A 501 -26.35 -9.25 -28.12
C VAL A 501 -27.66 -9.28 -28.90
N VAL A 502 -28.28 -10.46 -29.05
CA VAL A 502 -29.56 -10.64 -29.74
C VAL A 502 -30.70 -9.91 -29.02
N VAL A 503 -30.77 -10.02 -27.68
CA VAL A 503 -31.82 -9.35 -26.88
C VAL A 503 -31.72 -7.83 -27.00
N ILE A 504 -30.50 -7.27 -26.92
CA ILE A 504 -30.27 -5.83 -27.08
C ILE A 504 -30.71 -5.37 -28.47
N ALA A 505 -30.39 -6.13 -29.51
CA ALA A 505 -30.81 -5.82 -30.88
C ALA A 505 -32.33 -5.81 -31.02
N LEU A 506 -33.04 -6.80 -30.44
CA LEU A 506 -34.50 -6.87 -30.47
C LEU A 506 -35.18 -5.70 -29.74
N ILE A 507 -34.63 -5.29 -28.59
CA ILE A 507 -35.11 -4.10 -27.86
C ILE A 507 -34.96 -2.86 -28.73
N TYR A 508 -33.80 -2.67 -29.37
CA TYR A 508 -33.55 -1.53 -30.23
C TYR A 508 -34.49 -1.49 -31.45
N ILE A 509 -34.70 -2.65 -32.07
CA ILE A 509 -35.64 -2.81 -33.19
C ILE A 509 -37.06 -2.42 -32.74
N SER A 510 -37.51 -2.92 -31.57
CA SER A 510 -38.83 -2.59 -30.99
C SER A 510 -39.00 -1.08 -30.74
N LEU A 511 -37.97 -0.43 -30.17
CA LEU A 511 -37.98 1.02 -29.92
C LEU A 511 -38.05 1.83 -31.23
N VAL A 512 -37.33 1.41 -32.27
CA VAL A 512 -37.35 2.05 -33.60
C VAL A 512 -38.72 1.89 -34.27
N PHE A 513 -39.32 0.70 -34.21
CA PHE A 513 -40.66 0.46 -34.76
C PHE A 513 -41.74 1.27 -34.04
N ARG A 514 -41.70 1.37 -32.71
CA ARG A 514 -42.60 2.23 -31.93
C ARG A 514 -42.48 3.71 -32.34
N LYS A 515 -41.27 4.19 -32.61
CA LYS A 515 -41.04 5.56 -33.09
C LYS A 515 -41.65 5.81 -34.47
N LYS A 516 -41.58 4.83 -35.38
CA LYS A 516 -42.18 4.94 -36.73
C LYS A 516 -43.71 4.92 -36.69
N LEU A 517 -44.32 4.11 -35.82
CA LEU A 517 -45.77 4.06 -35.67
C LEU A 517 -46.37 5.38 -35.14
N LYS A 518 -45.66 6.06 -34.23
CA LYS A 518 -46.09 7.37 -33.72
C LYS A 518 -46.02 8.51 -34.74
N LYS A 519 -45.29 8.37 -35.84
CA LYS A 519 -45.21 9.40 -36.90
C LYS A 519 -46.31 9.30 -37.96
N LYS A 520 -47.10 8.21 -37.96
CA LYS A 520 -48.21 7.99 -38.89
C LYS A 520 -49.60 8.28 -38.29
N LYS A 521 -49.65 8.62 -37.00
CA LYS A 521 -50.79 9.25 -36.33
C LYS A 521 -50.44 10.71 -36.11
#